data_AF-A6TT54-F1
#
_entry.id   AF-A6TT54-F1
#
_cell.length_a   1.000
_cell.length_b   1.000
_cell.length_c   1.000
_cell.angle_alpha   90.00
_cell.angle_beta   90.00
_cell.angle_gamma   90.00
#
_symmetry.space_group_name_H-M   'P 1'
#
loop_
_entity.id
_entity.type
_entity.pdbx_description
1 polymer ?
#
loop_
_entity_poly.entity_id
_entity_poly.type
_entity_poly.pdbx_seq_one_letter_code
_entity_poly.pdbx_strand_id
1 'polypeptide(L)' 'MRIVNQPIQMIAWFKEDGTAHPMKFRYQSTDDMWENVKVERILLQEKSRFVGIGISMSKQCKG' A
#
# COMPACT_ATOMS: atom_id res chain seq x y z
N MET A 1 -4.35 -3.58 15.49
CA MET A 1 -4.36 -3.22 14.05
C MET A 1 -3.99 -1.75 13.92
N ARG A 2 -3.00 -1.41 13.08
CA ARG A 2 -2.66 -0.03 12.73
C ARG A 2 -3.04 0.17 11.27
N ILE A 3 -3.84 1.20 10.98
CA ILE A 3 -4.21 1.57 9.60
C ILE A 3 -3.27 2.69 9.15
N VAL A 4 -2.66 2.53 7.98
CA VAL A 4 -1.75 3.51 7.37
C VAL A 4 -2.38 3.98 6.07
N ASN A 5 -2.78 5.25 6.01
CA ASN A 5 -3.43 5.86 4.84
C ASN A 5 -2.51 6.92 4.20
N GLN A 6 -1.37 6.47 3.67
CA GLN A 6 -0.39 7.31 2.99
C GLN A 6 0.30 6.50 1.89
N PRO A 7 1.06 7.15 0.99
CA PRO A 7 1.84 6.43 -0.01
C PRO A 7 2.75 5.39 0.64
N ILE A 8 2.60 4.14 0.23
CA ILE A 8 3.44 3.03 0.67
C ILE A 8 4.26 2.52 -0.52
N GLN A 9 5.49 2.12 -0.25
CA GLN A 9 6.30 1.38 -1.20
C GLN A 9 6.33 -0.08 -0.79
N MET A 10 6.27 -0.97 -1.77
CA MET A 10 6.17 -2.41 -1.57
C MET A 10 7.21 -3.14 -2.41
N ILE A 11 7.84 -4.13 -1.82
CA ILE A 11 8.58 -5.18 -2.53
C ILE A 11 7.73 -6.44 -2.47
N ALA A 12 7.42 -7.00 -3.63
CA ALA A 12 6.65 -8.23 -3.76
C ALA A 12 7.27 -9.13 -4.83
N TRP A 13 7.09 -10.44 -4.66
CA TRP A 13 7.28 -11.40 -5.74
C TRP A 13 5.94 -11.70 -6.38
N PHE A 14 5.94 -11.97 -7.66
CA PHE A 14 4.73 -12.34 -8.38
C PHE A 14 4.77 -13.82 -8.68
N LYS A 15 3.67 -14.50 -8.40
CA LYS A 15 3.45 -15.87 -8.84
C LYS A 15 3.14 -15.88 -10.35
N GLU A 16 3.21 -17.06 -10.97
CA GLU A 16 2.90 -17.23 -12.41
C GLU A 16 1.48 -16.79 -12.78
N ASP A 17 0.54 -16.90 -11.84
CA ASP A 17 -0.84 -16.43 -11.98
C ASP A 17 -0.98 -14.89 -11.88
N GLY A 18 0.13 -14.17 -11.70
CA GLY A 18 0.18 -12.73 -11.52
C GLY A 18 -0.19 -12.25 -10.11
N THR A 19 -0.43 -13.15 -9.16
CA THR A 19 -0.75 -12.79 -7.77
C THR A 19 0.50 -12.25 -7.08
N ALA A 20 0.39 -11.03 -6.55
CA ALA A 20 1.46 -10.41 -5.75
C ALA A 20 1.58 -11.08 -4.37
N HIS A 21 2.81 -11.38 -3.98
CA HIS A 21 3.21 -11.89 -2.67
C HIS A 21 4.12 -10.85 -1.99
N PRO A 22 3.58 -9.97 -1.13
CA PRO A 22 4.34 -8.91 -0.49
C PRO A 22 5.36 -9.46 0.50
N MET A 23 6.59 -8.96 0.42
CA MET A 23 7.70 -9.32 1.30
C MET A 23 7.99 -8.22 2.32
N LYS A 24 7.88 -6.96 1.88
CA LYS A 24 8.26 -5.80 2.68
C LYS A 24 7.48 -4.57 2.23
N PHE A 25 7.03 -3.80 3.21
CA PHE A 25 6.50 -2.45 3.01
C PHE A 25 7.45 -1.42 3.62
N ARG A 26 7.44 -0.22 3.05
CA ARG A 26 8.00 0.97 3.72
C ARG A 26 7.15 2.20 3.44
N TYR A 27 7.13 3.13 4.38
CA TYR A 27 6.45 4.41 4.26
C TYR A 27 7.26 5.51 4.93
N GLN A 28 7.02 6.76 4.55
CA GLN A 28 7.59 7.90 5.25
C GLN A 28 6.77 8.17 6.51
N SER A 29 7.44 8.29 7.66
CA SER A 29 6.82 8.73 8.91
C SER A 29 6.57 10.24 8.88
N THR A 30 5.98 10.78 9.94
CA THR A 30 5.80 12.23 10.11
C THR A 30 7.12 13.00 10.13
N ASP A 31 8.22 12.32 10.44
CA ASP A 31 9.55 12.91 10.61
C ASP A 31 10.40 12.72 9.33
N ASP A 32 9.75 12.46 8.20
CA ASP A 32 10.34 12.15 6.88
C ASP A 32 11.28 10.93 6.85
N MET A 33 11.29 10.13 7.93
CA MET A 33 12.08 8.90 8.03
C MET A 33 11.36 7.72 7.37
N TRP A 34 12.12 6.83 6.73
CA TRP A 34 11.58 5.60 6.17
C TRP A 34 11.40 4.53 7.25
N GLU A 35 10.15 4.22 7.60
CA GLU A 35 9.81 3.07 8.42
C GLU A 35 9.65 1.82 7.55
N ASN A 36 10.18 0.69 8.01
CA ASN A 36 10.14 -0.59 7.31
C ASN A 36 9.26 -1.59 8.06
N VAL A 37 8.35 -2.24 7.34
CA VAL A 37 7.50 -3.31 7.87
C VAL A 37 7.81 -4.59 7.11
N LYS A 38 8.39 -5.58 7.81
CA LYS A 38 8.63 -6.92 7.26
C LYS A 38 7.35 -7.75 7.39
N VAL A 39 7.02 -8.51 6.34
CA VAL A 39 5.88 -9.41 6.35
C VAL A 39 6.35 -10.77 6.87
N GLU A 40 5.86 -11.19 8.04
CA GLU A 40 6.11 -12.52 8.59
C GLU A 40 5.14 -13.55 8.01
N ARG A 41 3.84 -13.19 7.96
CA ARG A 41 2.77 -14.06 7.46
C ARG A 41 1.62 -13.23 6.91
N ILE A 42 1.04 -13.68 5.80
CA ILE A 42 -0.21 -13.17 5.25
C ILE A 42 -1.36 -13.98 5.85
N LEU A 43 -2.27 -13.31 6.56
CA LEU A 43 -3.45 -13.96 7.17
C LEU A 43 -4.65 -14.00 6.22
N LEU A 44 -4.80 -12.98 5.38
CA LEU A 44 -5.93 -12.83 4.46
C LEU A 44 -5.49 -12.04 3.23
N GLN A 45 -5.95 -12.46 2.05
CA GLN A 45 -5.75 -11.75 0.80
C GLN A 45 -7.09 -11.68 0.07
N GLU A 46 -7.65 -10.47 -0.05
CA GLU A 46 -8.91 -10.22 -0.75
C GLU A 46 -8.64 -9.40 -2.01
N LYS A 47 -9.19 -9.85 -3.14
CA LYS A 47 -9.12 -9.13 -4.41
C LYS A 47 -10.40 -8.33 -4.61
N SER A 48 -10.41 -7.06 -4.23
CA SER A 48 -11.49 -6.15 -4.57
C SER A 48 -11.24 -5.56 -5.97
N ARG A 49 -12.21 -5.71 -6.87
CA ARG A 49 -12.23 -4.97 -8.13
C ARG A 49 -12.87 -3.61 -7.85
N PHE A 50 -12.08 -2.55 -7.80
CA PHE A 50 -12.62 -1.20 -7.92
C PHE A 50 -12.96 -0.95 -9.39
N VAL A 51 -14.22 -1.16 -9.77
CA VAL A 51 -14.75 -0.70 -11.06
C VAL A 51 -15.00 0.80 -10.90
N GLY A 52 -14.03 1.60 -11.34
CA GLY A 52 -13.95 3.03 -11.03
C GLY A 52 -14.99 3.87 -11.76
N ILE A 53 -15.62 4.79 -11.02
CA ILE A 53 -15.79 6.15 -11.51
C ILE A 53 -14.60 6.91 -10.90
N GLY A 54 -13.77 7.51 -11.75
CA GLY A 54 -12.52 8.14 -11.35
C GLY A 54 -12.74 9.26 -10.33
N ILE A 55 -12.44 8.99 -9.06
CA ILE A 55 -12.28 10.04 -8.06
C ILE A 55 -10.79 10.36 -7.99
N SER A 56 -10.36 11.29 -8.83
CA SER A 56 -9.11 12.01 -8.60
C SER A 56 -9.35 12.99 -7.44
N MET A 57 -8.99 12.62 -6.21
CA MET A 57 -8.91 13.61 -5.13
C MET A 57 -7.65 14.46 -5.32
N SER A 58 -7.71 15.42 -6.24
CA SER A 58 -6.77 16.54 -6.24
C SER A 58 -7.14 17.43 -5.06
N LYS A 59 -6.30 17.47 -4.01
CA LYS A 59 -6.33 18.54 -3.01
C LYS A 59 -6.11 19.87 -3.73
N GLN A 60 -7.17 20.65 -3.96
CA GLN A 60 -7.02 22.08 -4.17
C GLN A 60 -6.80 22.71 -2.80
N CYS A 61 -5.55 22.97 -2.44
CA CYS A 61 -5.25 23.99 -1.44
C CYS A 61 -5.49 25.35 -2.11
N LYS A 62 -6.59 26.02 -1.78
CA LYS A 62 -6.71 27.47 -2.01
C LYS A 62 -6.10 28.18 -0.80
N GLY A 63 -5.21 29.12 -1.09
CA GLY A 63 -4.56 29.99 -0.10
C GLY A 63 -5.49 31.05 0.47
#